data_AF-A0A2E4ZW43-F1
#
_entry.id   AF-A0A2E4ZW43-F1
#
_cell.length_a   1.000
_cell.length_b   1.000
_cell.length_c   1.000
_cell.angle_alpha   90.00
_cell.angle_beta   90.00
_cell.angle_gamma   90.00
#
_symmetry.space_group_name_H-M   'P 1'
#
loop_
_entity.id
_entity.type
_entity.pdbx_description
1 polymer ?
#
loop_
_entity_poly.entity_id
_entity_poly.type
_entity_poly.pdbx_seq_one_letter_code
_entity_poly.pdbx_strand_id
1 'polypeptide(L)'
;MSNRGEINEGTSRPATTLESEMTRPKKAKISFNLSCQLLMTCLLLGASKVSSAAEKEHLLHPEDNLQRDSPLPLYKGTWEIIQENWVFLTIFLGAILLCSIILWLRKKMTGANSKEAEEKLERDPYEEALEALEALEAKRKGMKAKPFTFRLSEVLRVYVQRRFELPAMELTGEEFIREAAEHDFFRNHYDDLLREFIDRSDMVKYSRESIDGEGLILLMNSAKHFVRDTHRRLEKKLAEEAASLSAKAK
;
A
#
# COMPACT_ATOMS: atom_id res chain seq x y z
N MET A 1 -9.33 75.28 -2.61
CA MET A 1 -10.71 75.54 -3.06
C MET A 1 -11.41 74.20 -3.22
N SER A 2 -12.57 74.04 -2.56
CA SER A 2 -13.69 73.12 -2.82
C SER A 2 -13.39 71.64 -3.15
N ASN A 3 -13.57 70.65 -2.26
CA ASN A 3 -14.77 70.15 -1.56
C ASN A 3 -15.77 69.34 -2.44
N ARG A 4 -16.23 68.23 -1.85
CA ARG A 4 -17.31 67.26 -2.22
C ARG A 4 -16.97 66.23 -3.31
N GLY A 5 -17.29 64.94 -3.17
CA GLY A 5 -18.14 64.23 -2.22
C GLY A 5 -19.02 63.24 -3.00
N GLU A 6 -19.10 61.99 -2.54
CA GLU A 6 -20.11 60.93 -2.82
C GLU A 6 -19.47 59.59 -2.41
N ILE A 7 -19.47 59.17 -1.14
CA ILE A 7 -20.56 58.50 -0.40
C ILE A 7 -21.60 57.79 -1.28
N ASN A 8 -21.47 56.47 -1.40
CA ASN A 8 -22.58 55.59 -1.78
C ASN A 8 -22.95 54.75 -0.56
N GLU A 9 -23.97 55.20 0.16
CA GLU A 9 -24.66 54.44 1.19
C GLU A 9 -25.66 53.49 0.53
N GLY A 10 -25.34 52.20 0.52
CA GLY A 10 -26.28 51.12 0.22
C GLY A 10 -26.88 50.57 1.50
N THR A 11 -27.78 51.34 2.11
CA THR A 11 -28.62 50.94 3.25
C THR A 11 -29.63 49.88 2.79
N SER A 12 -29.52 48.66 3.31
CA SER A 12 -30.62 47.66 3.27
C SER A 12 -30.46 46.61 4.36
N ARG A 13 -30.88 46.97 5.58
CA ARG A 13 -31.48 46.11 6.62
C ARG A 13 -32.36 47.06 7.47
N PRO A 14 -33.44 46.64 8.18
CA PRO A 14 -33.66 45.30 8.75
C PRO A 14 -35.13 44.80 8.79
N ALA A 15 -35.32 43.50 9.00
CA ALA A 15 -36.40 42.89 9.81
C ALA A 15 -36.09 41.37 9.93
N THR A 16 -35.49 40.82 11.00
CA THR A 16 -36.05 40.47 12.33
C THR A 16 -37.49 39.93 12.23
N THR A 17 -37.69 38.62 12.17
CA THR A 17 -37.89 37.65 13.29
C THR A 17 -39.30 37.09 13.06
N LEU A 18 -39.49 35.78 12.86
CA LEU A 18 -39.99 34.82 13.85
C LEU A 18 -39.97 33.45 13.14
N GLU A 19 -39.12 32.53 13.57
CA GLU A 19 -39.45 31.38 14.43
C GLU A 19 -40.22 30.22 13.78
N SER A 20 -39.59 29.03 13.90
CA SER A 20 -40.16 27.68 13.96
C SER A 20 -40.83 27.12 12.69
N GLU A 21 -40.67 25.87 12.24
CA GLU A 21 -40.16 24.62 12.80
C GLU A 21 -39.29 23.92 11.72
N MET A 22 -38.08 23.44 12.01
CA MET A 22 -37.81 22.12 12.58
C MET A 22 -38.49 20.94 11.87
N THR A 23 -37.94 20.46 10.76
CA THR A 23 -37.89 19.00 10.47
C THR A 23 -36.67 18.64 9.59
N ARG A 24 -35.51 18.41 10.24
CA ARG A 24 -34.46 17.56 9.64
C ARG A 24 -34.93 16.10 9.74
N PRO A 25 -34.90 15.29 8.67
CA PRO A 25 -35.12 13.85 8.82
C PRO A 25 -34.00 13.27 9.67
N LYS A 26 -34.41 12.65 10.78
CA LYS A 26 -33.55 12.03 11.77
C LYS A 26 -32.71 10.94 11.13
N LYS A 27 -31.45 10.92 11.55
CA LYS A 27 -30.47 9.85 11.41
C LYS A 27 -31.15 8.48 11.56
N ALA A 28 -30.98 7.62 10.58
CA ALA A 28 -31.27 6.20 10.68
C ALA A 28 -30.40 5.60 11.81
N LYS A 29 -31.00 5.40 12.97
CA LYS A 29 -30.51 4.45 13.97
C LYS A 29 -31.01 3.09 13.54
N ILE A 30 -30.18 2.33 12.83
CA ILE A 30 -30.35 0.89 12.74
C ILE A 30 -29.92 0.36 14.12
N SER A 31 -30.91 0.19 14.97
CA SER A 31 -30.78 -0.40 16.29
C SER A 31 -30.37 -1.87 16.14
N PHE A 32 -29.10 -2.13 16.43
CA PHE A 32 -28.65 -3.15 17.37
C PHE A 32 -29.80 -3.91 18.04
N ASN A 33 -30.04 -5.16 17.61
CA ASN A 33 -30.53 -6.28 18.44
C ASN A 33 -30.98 -7.43 17.53
N LEU A 34 -30.02 -8.29 17.12
CA LEU A 34 -30.33 -9.67 16.73
C LEU A 34 -29.16 -10.62 17.06
N SER A 35 -28.42 -10.33 18.14
CA SER A 35 -27.39 -11.23 18.71
C SER A 35 -27.70 -11.70 20.13
N CYS A 36 -28.88 -11.36 20.70
CA CYS A 36 -29.23 -11.71 22.09
C CYS A 36 -30.37 -12.74 22.24
N GLN A 37 -30.98 -13.25 21.16
CA GLN A 37 -32.07 -14.23 21.27
C GLN A 37 -31.61 -15.68 21.47
N LEU A 38 -30.29 -15.97 21.51
CA LEU A 38 -29.78 -17.34 21.65
C LEU A 38 -29.03 -17.61 22.97
N LEU A 39 -28.98 -16.65 23.89
CA LEU A 39 -28.41 -16.82 25.24
C LEU A 39 -29.50 -17.00 26.31
N MET A 40 -30.68 -17.51 25.92
CA MET A 40 -31.82 -17.77 26.81
C MET A 40 -32.47 -19.14 26.55
N THR A 41 -31.64 -20.17 26.33
CA THR A 41 -32.10 -21.58 26.28
C THR A 41 -31.24 -22.53 27.14
N CYS A 42 -30.37 -22.01 28.01
CA CYS A 42 -29.53 -22.82 28.91
C CYS A 42 -30.05 -22.95 30.36
N LEU A 43 -31.31 -22.61 30.65
CA LEU A 43 -31.81 -22.58 32.04
C LEU A 43 -32.97 -23.53 32.38
N LEU A 44 -33.15 -24.63 31.65
CA LEU A 44 -34.09 -25.67 32.07
C LEU A 44 -33.48 -27.07 31.90
N LEU A 45 -33.51 -27.80 33.01
CA LEU A 45 -33.21 -29.23 33.20
C LEU A 45 -31.78 -29.56 33.67
N GLY A 46 -31.45 -29.05 34.86
CA GLY A 46 -30.37 -29.58 35.68
C GLY A 46 -30.76 -29.60 37.17
N ALA A 47 -30.74 -30.80 37.74
CA ALA A 47 -30.71 -31.16 39.17
C ALA A 47 -32.03 -31.34 39.94
N SER A 48 -32.34 -32.61 40.24
CA SER A 48 -32.52 -33.06 41.63
C SER A 48 -32.29 -34.57 41.79
N LYS A 49 -31.35 -34.89 42.67
CA LYS A 49 -31.00 -36.21 43.20
C LYS A 49 -32.13 -36.77 44.07
N VAL A 50 -32.36 -38.08 44.04
CA VAL A 50 -32.82 -38.84 45.21
C VAL A 50 -32.00 -40.12 45.32
N SER A 51 -31.29 -40.20 46.44
CA SER A 51 -30.58 -41.37 46.94
C SER A 51 -31.53 -42.15 47.85
N SER A 52 -31.61 -43.48 47.74
CA SER A 52 -32.06 -44.32 48.84
C SER A 52 -31.40 -45.68 48.78
N ALA A 53 -30.94 -46.10 49.96
CA ALA A 53 -30.18 -47.30 50.27
C ALA A 53 -31.07 -48.55 50.45
N ALA A 54 -30.45 -49.73 50.30
CA ALA A 54 -30.76 -50.99 50.99
C ALA A 54 -29.69 -52.01 50.51
N GLU A 55 -28.64 -52.28 51.27
CA GLU A 55 -28.56 -53.30 52.35
C GLU A 55 -28.88 -54.72 51.87
N LYS A 56 -27.84 -55.58 51.81
CA LYS A 56 -27.72 -56.86 52.56
C LYS A 56 -26.40 -57.57 52.22
N GLU A 57 -25.63 -57.86 53.27
CA GLU A 57 -24.52 -58.83 53.26
C GLU A 57 -25.07 -60.26 53.20
N HIS A 58 -24.63 -61.09 52.25
CA HIS A 58 -24.45 -62.54 52.46
C HIS A 58 -23.63 -63.21 51.34
N LEU A 59 -22.38 -63.54 51.71
CA LEU A 59 -21.54 -64.72 51.36
C LEU A 59 -21.46 -65.27 49.91
N LEU A 60 -20.21 -65.25 49.42
CA LEU A 60 -19.46 -66.32 48.74
C LEU A 60 -20.20 -67.19 47.71
N HIS A 61 -20.21 -66.74 46.46
CA HIS A 61 -19.95 -67.60 45.29
C HIS A 61 -19.05 -66.83 44.31
N PRO A 62 -17.91 -67.40 43.87
CA PRO A 62 -17.18 -66.87 42.74
C PRO A 62 -17.96 -67.22 41.48
N GLU A 63 -17.84 -66.38 40.46
CA GLU A 63 -18.44 -66.50 39.13
C GLU A 63 -19.68 -65.62 38.91
N ASP A 64 -19.64 -64.96 37.75
CA ASP A 64 -20.73 -64.22 37.10
C ASP A 64 -21.04 -62.81 37.61
N ASN A 65 -20.12 -61.86 37.38
CA ASN A 65 -20.44 -60.49 36.95
C ASN A 65 -19.20 -59.75 36.43
N LEU A 66 -18.58 -60.28 35.37
CA LEU A 66 -17.69 -59.50 34.51
C LEU A 66 -18.57 -58.54 33.69
N GLN A 67 -18.91 -57.39 34.26
CA GLN A 67 -19.33 -56.24 33.46
C GLN A 67 -18.10 -55.82 32.65
N ARG A 68 -18.01 -56.36 31.43
CA ARG A 68 -17.12 -55.83 30.40
C ARG A 68 -17.56 -54.39 30.15
N ASP A 69 -16.81 -53.44 30.71
CA ASP A 69 -16.90 -52.04 30.31
C ASP A 69 -16.75 -51.98 28.80
N SER A 70 -17.81 -51.53 28.12
CA SER A 70 -17.75 -51.28 26.69
C SER A 70 -16.80 -50.10 26.48
N PRO A 71 -15.82 -50.17 25.56
CA PRO A 71 -14.92 -49.05 25.34
C PRO A 71 -15.72 -47.82 24.93
N LEU A 72 -15.48 -46.69 25.61
CA LEU A 72 -16.01 -45.39 25.21
C LEU A 72 -15.66 -45.15 23.74
N PRO A 73 -16.63 -44.79 22.86
CA PRO A 73 -16.31 -44.45 21.48
C PRO A 73 -15.48 -43.16 21.46
N LEU A 74 -14.16 -43.31 21.44
CA LEU A 74 -13.19 -42.24 21.24
C LEU A 74 -13.07 -41.88 19.75
N TYR A 75 -14.21 -41.56 19.14
CA TYR A 75 -14.22 -40.86 17.86
C TYR A 75 -15.54 -40.10 17.72
N LYS A 76 -15.52 -38.81 18.07
CA LYS A 76 -16.57 -37.89 17.64
C LYS A 76 -16.53 -37.81 16.13
N GLY A 77 -17.70 -37.88 15.49
CA GLY A 77 -17.77 -37.78 14.04
C GLY A 77 -17.23 -36.43 13.57
N THR A 78 -16.52 -36.41 12.44
CA THR A 78 -16.06 -35.16 11.79
C THR A 78 -17.22 -34.18 11.55
N TRP A 79 -18.44 -34.70 11.41
CA TRP A 79 -19.67 -33.94 11.24
C TRP A 79 -20.15 -33.21 12.51
N GLU A 80 -19.93 -33.78 13.69
CA GLU A 80 -20.28 -33.15 14.98
C GLU A 80 -19.32 -31.99 15.30
N ILE A 81 -18.04 -32.15 14.94
CA ILE A 81 -17.02 -31.10 15.09
C ILE A 81 -17.33 -29.87 14.22
N ILE A 82 -17.88 -30.09 13.02
CA ILE A 82 -18.23 -29.00 12.09
C ILE A 82 -19.40 -28.16 12.64
N GLN A 83 -20.38 -28.78 13.31
CA GLN A 83 -21.53 -28.06 13.87
C GLN A 83 -21.18 -27.21 15.08
N GLU A 84 -20.28 -27.69 15.96
CA GLU A 84 -19.84 -26.92 17.14
C GLU A 84 -18.95 -25.73 16.75
N ASN A 85 -18.16 -25.85 15.68
CA ASN A 85 -17.16 -24.85 15.29
C ASN A 85 -17.54 -23.97 14.08
N TRP A 86 -18.82 -23.92 13.70
CA TRP A 86 -19.24 -23.18 12.50
C TRP A 86 -18.91 -21.67 12.56
N VAL A 87 -18.85 -21.09 13.77
CA VAL A 87 -18.43 -19.70 14.01
C VAL A 87 -16.96 -19.47 13.62
N PHE A 88 -16.07 -20.43 13.83
CA PHE A 88 -14.68 -20.31 13.40
C PHE A 88 -14.54 -20.39 11.88
N LEU A 89 -15.37 -21.20 11.23
CA LEU A 89 -15.38 -21.31 9.77
C LEU A 89 -15.84 -20.01 9.11
N THR A 90 -16.86 -19.34 9.67
CA THR A 90 -17.33 -18.04 9.15
C THR A 90 -16.32 -16.93 9.37
N ILE A 91 -15.63 -16.89 10.53
CA ILE A 91 -14.54 -15.96 10.79
C ILE A 91 -13.38 -16.19 9.81
N PHE A 92 -13.01 -17.45 9.57
CA PHE A 92 -11.93 -17.80 8.65
C PHE A 92 -12.25 -17.38 7.21
N LEU A 93 -13.47 -17.65 6.75
CA LEU A 93 -13.93 -17.24 5.43
C LEU A 93 -14.01 -15.71 5.29
N GLY A 94 -14.48 -15.02 6.34
CA GLY A 94 -14.49 -13.57 6.41
C GLY A 94 -13.08 -12.96 6.38
N ALA A 95 -12.11 -13.57 7.07
CA ALA A 95 -10.72 -13.16 7.06
C ALA A 95 -10.07 -13.35 5.68
N ILE A 96 -10.37 -14.45 4.99
CA ILE A 96 -9.91 -14.69 3.61
C ILE A 96 -10.52 -13.65 2.66
N LEU A 97 -11.82 -13.38 2.77
CA LEU A 97 -12.49 -12.37 1.95
C LEU A 97 -11.88 -10.98 2.18
N LEU A 98 -11.68 -10.60 3.44
CA LEU A 98 -11.07 -9.33 3.80
C LEU A 98 -9.63 -9.23 3.30
N CYS A 99 -8.83 -10.28 3.47
CA CYS A 99 -7.46 -10.35 2.98
C CYS A 99 -7.41 -10.22 1.45
N SER A 100 -8.30 -10.93 0.74
CA SER A 100 -8.46 -10.84 -0.72
C SER A 100 -8.85 -9.43 -1.16
N ILE A 101 -9.79 -8.77 -0.48
CA ILE A 101 -10.18 -7.38 -0.75
C ILE A 101 -9.00 -6.43 -0.50
N ILE A 102 -8.25 -6.59 0.60
CA ILE A 102 -7.08 -5.76 0.91
C ILE A 102 -6.00 -5.95 -0.18
N LEU A 103 -5.70 -7.18 -0.57
CA LEU A 103 -4.74 -7.47 -1.64
C LEU A 103 -5.22 -6.89 -2.98
N TRP A 104 -6.52 -6.98 -3.28
CA TRP A 104 -7.12 -6.42 -4.49
C TRP A 104 -7.06 -4.89 -4.50
N LEU A 105 -7.35 -4.23 -3.37
CA LEU A 105 -7.23 -2.78 -3.21
C LEU A 105 -5.76 -2.32 -3.30
N ARG A 106 -4.83 -3.07 -2.70
CA ARG A 106 -3.39 -2.82 -2.84
C ARG A 106 -2.96 -2.96 -4.29
N LYS A 107 -3.36 -4.04 -4.97
CA LYS A 107 -3.10 -4.25 -6.41
C LYS A 107 -3.76 -3.19 -7.28
N LYS A 108 -4.92 -2.64 -6.92
CA LYS A 108 -5.55 -1.54 -7.66
C LYS A 108 -4.79 -0.21 -7.49
N MET A 109 -4.19 0.03 -6.32
CA MET A 109 -3.36 1.21 -6.08
C MET A 109 -1.93 1.08 -6.62
N THR A 110 -1.35 -0.12 -6.69
CA THR A 110 -0.01 -0.35 -7.25
C THR A 110 -0.02 -0.76 -8.72
N GLY A 111 -1.13 -1.31 -9.21
CA GLY A 111 -1.31 -1.81 -10.58
C GLY A 111 -1.59 -0.73 -11.62
N ALA A 112 -1.75 0.54 -11.21
CA ALA A 112 -1.68 1.67 -12.15
C ALA A 112 -0.32 1.71 -12.85
N ASN A 113 0.77 1.27 -12.21
CA ASN A 113 2.11 1.31 -12.80
C ASN A 113 2.44 0.09 -13.69
N SER A 114 1.70 -1.02 -13.54
CA SER A 114 1.99 -2.29 -14.24
C SER A 114 1.05 -2.57 -15.41
N LYS A 115 -0.17 -2.02 -15.42
CA LYS A 115 -1.04 -2.04 -16.61
C LYS A 115 -0.72 -0.91 -17.58
N GLU A 116 -0.17 0.20 -17.08
CA GLU A 116 0.42 1.22 -17.93
C GLU A 116 1.64 0.66 -18.67
N ALA A 117 2.41 -0.29 -18.13
CA ALA A 117 3.54 -0.90 -18.85
C ALA A 117 3.18 -1.58 -20.18
N GLU A 118 1.93 -2.01 -20.38
CA GLU A 118 1.46 -2.65 -21.63
C GLU A 118 0.86 -1.65 -22.64
N GLU A 119 0.35 -0.50 -22.17
CA GLU A 119 -0.17 0.60 -23.02
C GLU A 119 0.89 1.70 -23.26
N LYS A 120 1.91 1.80 -22.42
CA LYS A 120 3.05 2.74 -22.46
C LYS A 120 4.15 2.30 -23.41
N LEU A 121 3.78 1.62 -24.50
CA LEU A 121 4.69 1.31 -25.58
C LEU A 121 4.92 2.52 -26.52
N GLU A 122 4.20 3.64 -26.34
CA GLU A 122 4.35 4.80 -27.23
C GLU A 122 5.21 5.96 -26.69
N ARG A 123 5.31 6.16 -25.38
CA ARG A 123 5.94 7.38 -24.84
C ARG A 123 7.43 7.22 -24.56
N ASP A 124 8.22 8.12 -25.15
CA ASP A 124 9.68 8.21 -24.96
C ASP A 124 10.04 8.28 -23.47
N PRO A 125 10.84 7.33 -22.95
CA PRO A 125 11.31 7.35 -21.56
C PRO A 125 11.98 8.67 -21.15
N TYR A 126 12.65 9.36 -22.07
CA TYR A 126 13.29 10.64 -21.76
C TYR A 126 12.28 11.76 -21.50
N GLU A 127 11.29 11.91 -22.37
CA GLU A 127 10.24 12.92 -22.20
C GLU A 127 9.46 12.71 -20.90
N GLU A 128 9.10 11.45 -20.61
CA GLU A 128 8.39 11.12 -19.37
C GLU A 128 9.22 11.46 -18.13
N ALA A 129 10.51 11.12 -18.14
CA ALA A 129 11.41 11.42 -17.03
C ALA A 129 11.54 12.93 -16.82
N LEU A 130 11.67 13.72 -17.89
CA LEU A 130 11.73 15.17 -17.79
C LEU A 130 10.45 15.77 -17.22
N GLU A 131 9.28 15.36 -17.74
CA GLU A 131 8.00 15.84 -17.23
C GLU A 131 7.85 15.51 -15.73
N ALA A 132 8.22 14.29 -15.33
CA ALA A 132 8.16 13.87 -13.94
C ALA A 132 9.12 14.69 -13.04
N LEU A 133 10.33 14.98 -13.52
CA LEU A 133 11.30 15.83 -12.82
C LEU A 133 10.81 17.28 -12.69
N GLU A 134 10.20 17.85 -13.73
CA GLU A 134 9.65 19.20 -13.72
C GLU A 134 8.44 19.31 -12.78
N ALA A 135 7.54 18.33 -12.83
CA ALA A 135 6.40 18.25 -11.92
C ALA A 135 6.83 18.10 -10.46
N LEU A 136 7.90 17.33 -10.20
CA LEU A 136 8.48 17.18 -8.86
C LEU A 136 9.15 18.47 -8.39
N GLU A 137 9.88 19.15 -9.26
CA GLU A 137 10.53 20.43 -8.94
C GLU A 137 9.52 21.53 -8.60
N ALA A 138 8.42 21.63 -9.36
CA ALA A 138 7.35 22.59 -9.08
C ALA A 138 6.78 22.44 -7.66
N LYS A 139 6.75 21.20 -7.14
CA LYS A 139 6.25 20.87 -5.80
C LYS A 139 7.32 20.98 -4.70
N ARG A 140 8.58 21.23 -5.04
CA ARG A 140 9.73 21.22 -4.10
C ARG A 140 9.50 22.09 -2.87
N LYS A 141 9.07 23.35 -3.07
CA LYS A 141 8.89 24.33 -1.96
C LYS A 141 7.83 23.91 -0.93
N GLY A 142 6.86 23.07 -1.33
CA GLY A 142 5.81 22.57 -0.44
C GLY A 142 6.07 21.16 0.09
N MET A 143 7.20 20.54 -0.25
CA MET A 143 7.50 19.15 0.07
C MET A 143 8.67 19.06 1.05
N LYS A 144 8.58 18.13 2.01
CA LYS A 144 9.71 17.83 2.90
C LYS A 144 10.86 17.18 2.12
N ALA A 145 12.10 17.40 2.56
CA ALA A 145 13.31 16.88 1.89
C ALA A 145 13.29 15.36 1.66
N LYS A 146 12.88 14.60 2.67
CA LYS A 146 12.81 13.13 2.62
C LYS A 146 11.86 12.60 1.53
N PRO A 147 10.54 12.90 1.54
CA PRO A 147 9.63 12.44 0.47
C PRO A 147 10.02 12.97 -0.91
N PHE A 148 10.55 14.20 -1.00
CA PHE A 148 11.08 14.73 -2.27
C PHE A 148 12.20 13.85 -2.81
N THR A 149 13.15 13.48 -1.97
CA THR A 149 14.31 12.66 -2.36
C THR A 149 13.90 11.23 -2.74
N PHE A 150 12.93 10.63 -2.04
CA PHE A 150 12.35 9.34 -2.44
C PHE A 150 11.74 9.40 -3.84
N ARG A 151 10.93 10.43 -4.12
CA ARG A 151 10.32 10.62 -5.45
C ARG A 151 11.36 10.90 -6.53
N LEU A 152 12.38 11.68 -6.21
CA LEU A 152 13.46 11.98 -7.16
C LEU A 152 14.22 10.70 -7.55
N SER A 153 14.57 9.86 -6.58
CA SER A 153 15.22 8.57 -6.86
C SER A 153 14.32 7.61 -7.63
N GLU A 154 13.01 7.60 -7.36
CA GLU A 154 12.03 6.80 -8.10
C GLU A 154 12.01 7.19 -9.58
N VAL A 155 11.89 8.48 -9.89
CA VAL A 155 11.89 8.98 -11.29
C VAL A 155 13.19 8.60 -12.01
N LEU A 156 14.34 8.79 -11.37
CA LEU A 156 15.63 8.45 -11.96
C LEU A 156 15.76 6.93 -12.23
N ARG A 157 15.34 6.08 -11.28
CA ARG A 157 15.39 4.62 -11.43
C ARG A 157 14.44 4.12 -12.52
N VAL A 158 13.22 4.66 -12.59
CA VAL A 158 12.28 4.33 -13.68
C VAL A 158 12.86 4.73 -15.05
N TYR A 159 13.47 5.90 -15.16
CA TYR A 159 14.14 6.32 -16.39
C TYR A 159 15.24 5.34 -16.79
N VAL A 160 16.14 4.99 -15.86
CA VAL A 160 17.24 4.07 -16.15
C VAL A 160 16.71 2.70 -16.58
N GLN A 161 15.68 2.19 -15.88
CA GLN A 161 15.10 0.89 -16.18
C GLN A 161 14.44 0.83 -17.55
N ARG A 162 13.67 1.85 -17.93
CA ARG A 162 13.02 1.88 -19.24
C ARG A 162 14.01 2.12 -20.38
N ARG A 163 15.08 2.89 -20.13
CA ARG A 163 15.98 3.34 -21.20
C ARG A 163 17.17 2.41 -21.45
N PHE A 164 17.64 1.73 -20.41
CA PHE A 164 18.85 0.90 -20.46
C PHE A 164 18.58 -0.56 -20.09
N GLU A 165 17.31 -0.95 -19.94
CA GLU A 165 16.88 -2.32 -19.62
C GLU A 165 17.54 -2.88 -18.33
N LEU A 166 17.99 -1.98 -17.44
CA LEU A 166 18.61 -2.30 -16.16
C LEU A 166 17.53 -2.33 -15.08
N PRO A 167 17.37 -3.38 -14.26
CA PRO A 167 16.27 -3.52 -13.30
C PRO A 167 16.39 -2.59 -12.06
N ALA A 168 16.55 -1.28 -12.27
CA ALA A 168 16.92 -0.30 -11.26
C ALA A 168 15.90 -0.15 -10.11
N MET A 169 14.63 -0.52 -10.32
CA MET A 169 13.61 -0.52 -9.26
C MET A 169 13.69 -1.73 -8.34
N GLU A 170 14.29 -2.83 -8.80
CA GLU A 170 14.41 -4.08 -8.04
C GLU A 170 15.71 -4.13 -7.22
N LEU A 171 16.72 -3.36 -7.65
CA LEU A 171 18.04 -3.29 -7.01
C LEU A 171 18.05 -2.35 -5.81
N THR A 172 18.85 -2.67 -4.79
CA THR A 172 19.22 -1.73 -3.74
C THR A 172 20.11 -0.59 -4.29
N GLY A 173 20.40 0.44 -3.48
CA GLY A 173 21.31 1.55 -3.88
C GLY A 173 22.69 1.06 -4.31
N GLU A 174 23.31 0.19 -3.51
CA GLU A 174 24.64 -0.37 -3.78
C GLU A 174 24.66 -1.30 -4.98
N GLU A 175 23.65 -2.16 -5.12
CA GLU A 175 23.53 -3.07 -6.27
C GLU A 175 23.32 -2.27 -7.56
N PHE A 176 22.52 -1.20 -7.51
CA PHE A 176 22.34 -0.31 -8.65
C PHE A 176 23.65 0.35 -9.10
N ILE A 177 24.48 0.84 -8.16
CA ILE A 177 25.78 1.43 -8.50
C ILE A 177 26.70 0.38 -9.14
N ARG A 178 26.73 -0.84 -8.60
CA ARG A 178 27.55 -1.93 -9.13
C ARG A 178 27.12 -2.32 -10.54
N GLU A 179 25.83 -2.55 -10.75
CA GLU A 179 25.26 -2.90 -12.05
C GLU A 179 25.51 -1.80 -13.08
N ALA A 180 25.33 -0.53 -12.68
CA ALA A 180 25.63 0.61 -13.54
C ALA A 180 27.13 0.70 -13.89
N ALA A 181 28.04 0.36 -12.98
CA ALA A 181 29.48 0.35 -13.27
C ALA A 181 29.90 -0.74 -14.25
N GLU A 182 29.17 -1.87 -14.28
CA GLU A 182 29.41 -2.98 -15.20
C GLU A 182 28.79 -2.73 -16.60
N HIS A 183 27.78 -1.88 -16.70
CA HIS A 183 27.08 -1.59 -17.93
C HIS A 183 27.88 -0.69 -18.89
N ASP A 184 28.08 -1.14 -20.13
CA ASP A 184 28.96 -0.52 -21.15
C ASP A 184 28.69 0.97 -21.41
N PHE A 185 27.42 1.39 -21.35
CA PHE A 185 27.06 2.79 -21.58
C PHE A 185 27.47 3.71 -20.41
N PHE A 186 27.44 3.18 -19.19
CA PHE A 186 27.60 3.95 -17.95
C PHE A 186 29.04 3.98 -17.47
N ARG A 187 29.77 2.87 -17.67
CA ARG A 187 31.15 2.69 -17.23
C ARG A 187 32.05 3.86 -17.67
N ASN A 188 32.84 4.39 -16.73
CA ASN A 188 33.77 5.52 -16.89
C ASN A 188 33.14 6.88 -17.26
N HIS A 189 31.81 6.99 -17.27
CA HIS A 189 31.13 8.23 -17.66
C HIS A 189 30.12 8.73 -16.63
N TYR A 190 29.47 7.82 -15.90
CA TYR A 190 28.39 8.16 -14.97
C TYR A 190 28.48 7.43 -13.63
N ASP A 191 29.49 6.60 -13.43
CA ASP A 191 29.73 5.86 -12.19
C ASP A 191 29.87 6.79 -10.98
N ASP A 192 30.74 7.81 -11.08
CA ASP A 192 30.93 8.79 -10.01
C ASP A 192 29.67 9.62 -9.76
N LEU A 193 28.99 10.05 -10.82
CA LEU A 193 27.76 10.85 -10.73
C LEU A 193 26.64 10.06 -10.04
N LEU A 194 26.42 8.80 -10.46
CA LEU A 194 25.38 7.95 -9.90
C LEU A 194 25.70 7.58 -8.46
N ARG A 195 26.97 7.29 -8.14
CA ARG A 195 27.41 7.06 -6.76
C ARG A 195 27.14 8.27 -5.87
N GLU A 196 27.59 9.46 -6.26
CA GLU A 196 27.36 10.69 -5.49
C GLU A 196 25.86 10.99 -5.32
N PHE A 197 25.06 10.78 -6.37
CA PHE A 197 23.62 10.95 -6.32
C PHE A 197 22.96 9.99 -5.31
N ILE A 198 23.30 8.70 -5.38
CA ILE A 198 22.73 7.69 -4.49
C ILE A 198 23.16 7.97 -3.05
N ASP A 199 24.45 8.19 -2.79
CA ASP A 199 24.99 8.47 -1.45
C ASP A 199 24.27 9.66 -0.79
N ARG A 200 24.16 10.78 -1.51
CA ARG A 200 23.43 11.96 -1.03
C ARG A 200 21.95 11.67 -0.82
N SER A 201 21.34 10.93 -1.74
CA SER A 201 19.92 10.61 -1.64
C SER A 201 19.64 9.73 -0.42
N ASP A 202 20.49 8.74 -0.15
CA ASP A 202 20.32 7.78 0.93
C ASP A 202 20.59 8.41 2.29
N MET A 203 21.54 9.34 2.37
CA MET A 203 21.70 10.19 3.55
C MET A 203 20.40 10.90 3.92
N VAL A 204 19.69 11.50 2.96
CA VAL A 204 18.42 12.19 3.23
C VAL A 204 17.28 11.22 3.54
N LYS A 205 17.25 10.05 2.89
CA LYS A 205 16.21 9.04 3.09
C LYS A 205 16.30 8.39 4.47
N TYR A 206 17.52 8.13 4.96
CA TYR A 206 17.73 7.27 6.12
C TYR A 206 18.34 7.96 7.34
N SER A 207 18.98 9.13 7.18
CA SER A 207 19.47 9.88 8.34
C SER A 207 18.36 10.68 9.05
N ARG A 208 18.69 11.14 10.27
CA ARG A 208 17.82 12.05 11.05
C ARG A 208 17.95 13.49 10.59
N GLU A 209 19.05 13.83 9.94
CA GLU A 209 19.37 15.17 9.46
C GLU A 209 18.87 15.33 8.01
N SER A 210 18.34 16.50 7.68
CA SER A 210 17.93 16.82 6.31
C SER A 210 18.97 17.71 5.66
N ILE A 211 19.24 17.50 4.37
CA ILE A 211 19.91 18.51 3.56
C ILE A 211 19.06 19.78 3.48
N ASP A 212 19.74 20.90 3.31
CA ASP A 212 19.13 22.21 3.15
C ASP A 212 18.50 22.39 1.75
N GLY A 213 17.90 23.55 1.53
CA GLY A 213 17.23 23.86 0.27
C GLY A 213 18.18 23.85 -0.93
N GLU A 214 19.44 24.28 -0.74
CA GLU A 214 20.45 24.28 -1.79
C GLU A 214 20.89 22.85 -2.14
N GLY A 215 21.10 21.99 -1.14
CA GLY A 215 21.38 20.58 -1.36
C GLY A 215 20.31 19.87 -2.20
N LEU A 216 19.02 20.14 -1.94
CA LEU A 216 17.91 19.56 -2.73
C LEU A 216 17.92 20.06 -4.18
N ILE A 217 18.27 21.33 -4.40
CA ILE A 217 18.40 21.90 -5.75
C ILE A 217 19.55 21.22 -6.49
N LEU A 218 20.70 21.03 -5.83
CA LEU A 218 21.85 20.35 -6.43
C LEU A 218 21.52 18.90 -6.80
N LEU A 219 20.81 18.18 -5.93
CA LEU A 219 20.39 16.80 -6.19
C LEU A 219 19.42 16.71 -7.39
N MET A 220 18.45 17.63 -7.47
CA MET A 220 17.54 17.75 -8.62
C MET A 220 18.30 18.07 -9.91
N ASN A 221 19.25 19.01 -9.86
CA ASN A 221 20.06 19.38 -11.01
C ASN A 221 20.93 18.22 -11.49
N SER A 222 21.50 17.44 -10.58
CA SER A 222 22.26 16.23 -10.90
C SER A 222 21.41 15.21 -11.66
N ALA A 223 20.18 14.95 -11.20
CA ALA A 223 19.25 14.05 -11.88
C ALA A 223 18.86 14.55 -13.28
N LYS A 224 18.54 15.85 -13.41
CA LYS A 224 18.23 16.46 -14.71
C LYS A 224 19.42 16.43 -15.67
N HIS A 225 20.62 16.72 -15.17
CA HIS A 225 21.84 16.66 -15.96
C HIS A 225 22.07 15.24 -16.49
N PHE A 226 21.97 14.24 -15.62
CA PHE A 226 22.09 12.84 -15.99
C PHE A 226 21.12 12.48 -17.12
N VAL A 227 19.81 12.68 -16.93
CA VAL A 227 18.77 12.32 -17.92
C VAL A 227 19.01 12.97 -19.29
N ARG A 228 19.37 14.26 -19.31
CA ARG A 228 19.63 15.00 -20.56
C ARG A 228 20.91 14.56 -21.24
N ASP A 229 21.96 14.36 -20.48
CA ASP A 229 23.26 13.99 -21.03
C ASP A 229 23.25 12.56 -21.59
N THR A 230 22.63 11.63 -20.86
CA THR A 230 22.47 10.24 -21.30
C THR A 230 21.62 10.14 -22.57
N HIS A 231 20.53 10.92 -22.67
CA HIS A 231 19.71 10.97 -23.88
C HIS A 231 20.52 11.47 -25.08
N ARG A 232 21.19 12.62 -24.95
CA ARG A 232 22.02 13.22 -26.01
C ARG A 232 23.14 12.28 -26.49
N ARG A 233 23.86 11.62 -25.58
CA ARG A 233 24.93 10.68 -25.96
C ARG A 233 24.39 9.47 -26.71
N LEU A 234 23.21 8.99 -26.30
CA LEU A 234 22.59 7.86 -26.96
C LEU A 234 22.09 8.22 -28.36
N GLU A 235 21.48 9.40 -28.55
CA GLU A 235 21.13 9.89 -29.88
C GLU A 235 22.36 10.01 -30.79
N LYS A 236 23.47 10.52 -30.26
CA LYS A 236 24.75 10.58 -30.99
C LYS A 236 25.24 9.18 -31.39
N LYS A 237 25.21 8.22 -30.46
CA LYS A 237 25.61 6.83 -30.74
C LYS A 237 24.75 6.19 -31.84
N LEU A 238 23.42 6.39 -31.76
CA LEU A 238 22.47 5.91 -32.77
C LEU A 238 22.72 6.56 -34.15
N ALA A 239 23.03 7.86 -34.19
CA ALA A 239 23.36 8.57 -35.42
C ALA A 239 24.67 8.07 -36.05
N GLU A 240 25.69 7.81 -35.23
CA GLU A 240 26.98 7.24 -35.67
C GLU A 240 26.81 5.82 -36.21
N GLU A 241 26.02 4.99 -35.53
CA GLU A 241 25.68 3.63 -35.98
C GLU A 241 24.93 3.66 -37.32
N ALA A 242 23.92 4.52 -37.47
CA ALA A 242 23.19 4.70 -38.72
C ALA A 242 24.08 5.17 -39.88
N ALA A 243 25.00 6.11 -39.62
CA ALA A 243 25.97 6.56 -40.61
C ALA A 243 26.90 5.42 -41.05
N SER A 244 27.41 4.62 -40.10
CA SER A 244 28.30 3.48 -40.39
C SER A 244 27.61 2.39 -41.23
N LEU A 245 26.33 2.11 -40.96
CA LEU A 245 25.52 1.16 -41.74
C LEU A 245 25.31 1.65 -43.17
N SER A 246 25.03 2.94 -43.36
CA SER A 246 24.86 3.53 -44.68
C SER A 246 26.16 3.52 -45.51
N ALA A 247 27.31 3.69 -44.87
CA ALA A 247 28.62 3.65 -45.52
C ALA A 247 29.03 2.23 -45.93
N LYS A 248 28.63 1.21 -45.17
CA LYS A 248 28.92 -0.20 -45.49
C LYS A 248 28.01 -0.77 -46.58
N ALA A 249 26.86 -0.14 -46.82
CA ALA A 249 25.91 -0.54 -47.86
C ALA A 249 26.26 0.01 -49.26
N LYS A 250 27.28 0.86 -49.37
CA LYS A 250 27.71 1.52 -50.61
C LYS A 250 29.07 1.00 -51.06
#